data_AF-Q54Y71-F1
#
_entry.id   AF-Q54Y71-F1
#
_cell.length_a   1.000
_cell.length_b   1.000
_cell.length_c   1.000
_cell.angle_alpha   90.00
_cell.angle_beta   90.00
_cell.angle_gamma   90.00
#
_symmetry.space_group_name_H-M   'P 1'
#
loop_
_entity.id
_entity.type
_entity.pdbx_description
1 polymer ?
#
loop_
_entity_poly.entity_id
_entity_poly.type
_entity_poly.pdbx_seq_one_letter_code
_entity_poly.pdbx_strand_id
1 'polypeptide(L)'
;MVREIPVYEPFSMDGETYETVLSPLENSKQIQLVFPFQTTFWTRFKIIGTNGPLEDIEAGPGARVPIGVSRIFNVNEFGPSIFVEVFKRNPRTYIDTLKVKTRSVQGYSIHFLTQN
;
A
#
# COMPACT_ATOMS: atom_id res chain seq x y z
N MET A 1 -12.51 0.95 -8.34
CA MET A 1 -12.32 -0.37 -8.97
C MET A 1 -11.53 -1.21 -7.96
N VAL A 2 -11.61 -2.54 -7.97
CA VAL A 2 -10.73 -3.35 -7.11
C VAL A 2 -9.71 -4.02 -8.03
N ARG A 3 -8.44 -3.73 -7.82
CA ARG A 3 -7.34 -4.24 -8.64
C ARG A 3 -6.50 -5.20 -7.83
N GLU A 4 -6.37 -6.44 -8.31
CA GLU A 4 -5.40 -7.37 -7.72
C GLU A 4 -3.99 -6.96 -8.13
N ILE A 5 -3.12 -6.80 -7.14
CA ILE A 5 -1.73 -6.41 -7.35
C ILE A 5 -0.87 -7.66 -7.28
N PRO A 6 -0.29 -8.09 -8.41
CA PRO A 6 0.71 -9.15 -8.41
C PRO A 6 1.98 -8.68 -7.69
N VAL A 7 2.62 -9.59 -6.95
CA VAL A 7 3.94 -9.31 -6.37
C VAL A 7 4.98 -9.48 -7.48
N TYR A 8 5.94 -8.56 -7.60
CA TYR A 8 7.03 -8.56 -8.59
C TYR A 8 6.62 -8.32 -10.06
N GLU A 9 5.37 -7.97 -10.33
CA GLU A 9 4.94 -7.56 -11.67
C GLU A 9 4.51 -6.08 -11.65
N PRO A 10 4.77 -5.34 -12.75
CA PRO A 10 4.32 -3.96 -12.85
C PRO A 10 2.79 -3.86 -12.90
N PHE A 11 2.25 -2.79 -12.33
CA PHE A 11 0.85 -2.43 -12.42
C PHE A 11 0.68 -0.92 -12.58
N SER A 12 -0.30 -0.49 -13.37
CA SER A 12 -0.55 0.95 -13.57
C SER A 12 -1.72 1.45 -12.72
N MET A 13 -1.56 2.64 -12.13
CA MET A 13 -2.58 3.35 -11.35
C MET A 13 -2.49 4.85 -11.64
N ASP A 14 -3.61 5.48 -12.02
CA ASP A 14 -3.68 6.91 -12.37
C ASP A 14 -2.62 7.38 -13.39
N GLY A 15 -2.32 6.55 -14.39
CA GLY A 15 -1.36 6.86 -15.46
C GLY A 15 0.11 6.64 -15.10
N GLU A 16 0.42 6.29 -13.86
CA GLU A 16 1.78 5.92 -13.40
C GLU A 16 1.90 4.39 -13.31
N THR A 17 3.08 3.86 -13.60
CA THR A 17 3.38 2.43 -13.46
C THR A 17 4.18 2.20 -12.19
N TYR A 18 3.83 1.14 -11.47
CA TYR A 18 4.38 0.78 -10.19
C TYR A 18 4.85 -0.66 -10.18
N GLU A 19 5.84 -0.97 -9.38
CA GLU A 19 6.23 -2.34 -9.05
C GLU A 19 6.20 -2.56 -7.54
N THR A 20 6.19 -3.83 -7.14
CA THR A 20 6.27 -4.22 -5.74
C THR A 20 7.59 -4.91 -5.45
N VAL A 21 8.27 -4.47 -4.41
CA VAL A 21 9.49 -5.10 -3.89
C VAL A 21 9.22 -5.58 -2.46
N LEU A 22 9.73 -6.75 -2.11
CA LEU A 22 9.62 -7.29 -0.76
C LEU A 22 10.96 -7.20 -0.01
N SER A 23 10.93 -6.73 1.23
CA SER A 23 12.05 -6.83 2.16
C SER A 23 11.66 -7.69 3.37
N PRO A 24 12.50 -8.61 3.85
CA PRO A 24 12.13 -9.49 4.95
C PRO A 24 11.92 -8.72 6.27
N LEU A 25 10.94 -9.17 7.06
CA LEU A 25 10.72 -8.76 8.45
C LEU A 25 11.26 -9.84 9.40
N GLU A 26 11.41 -9.50 10.67
CA GLU A 26 11.92 -10.43 11.70
C GLU A 26 10.98 -11.61 11.98
N ASN A 27 9.67 -11.45 11.73
CA ASN A 27 8.66 -12.46 12.04
C ASN A 27 7.78 -12.76 10.81
N SER A 28 7.63 -14.05 10.50
CA SER A 28 6.81 -14.53 9.37
C SER A 28 5.31 -14.22 9.47
N LYS A 29 4.83 -13.82 10.66
CA LYS A 29 3.43 -13.41 10.90
C LYS A 29 3.24 -11.90 10.88
N GLN A 30 4.21 -11.14 10.35
CA GLN A 30 4.14 -9.69 10.24
C GLN A 30 4.07 -9.23 8.80
N ILE A 31 3.46 -8.07 8.58
CA ILE A 31 3.38 -7.40 7.27
C ILE A 31 3.57 -5.90 7.50
N GLN A 32 4.31 -5.23 6.63
CA GLN A 32 4.39 -3.78 6.60
C GLN A 32 4.14 -3.27 5.18
N LEU A 33 3.41 -2.18 5.04
CA LEU A 33 3.14 -1.54 3.75
C LEU A 33 3.96 -0.25 3.68
N VAL A 34 4.76 -0.13 2.61
CA VAL A 34 5.63 1.02 2.38
C VAL A 34 5.28 1.64 1.04
N PHE A 35 4.90 2.91 1.08
CA PHE A 35 4.39 3.68 -0.04
C PHE A 35 5.36 4.82 -0.38
N PRO A 36 6.51 4.53 -1.03
CA PRO A 36 7.46 5.53 -1.48
C PRO A 36 7.01 6.12 -2.81
N PHE A 37 5.89 6.82 -2.83
CA PHE A 37 5.46 7.49 -4.06
C PHE A 37 6.27 8.78 -4.24
N GLN A 38 7.16 8.78 -5.23
CA GLN A 38 7.65 10.02 -5.85
C GLN A 38 6.55 10.58 -6.75
N THR A 39 5.48 11.09 -6.14
CA THR A 39 4.38 11.72 -6.87
C THR A 39 4.38 13.22 -6.64
N THR A 40 3.89 13.99 -7.60
CA THR A 40 3.70 15.44 -7.46
C THR A 40 2.43 15.79 -6.68
N PHE A 41 1.62 14.79 -6.31
CA PHE A 41 0.32 14.98 -5.66
C PHE A 41 0.31 14.45 -4.23
N TRP A 42 -0.38 15.15 -3.33
CA TRP A 42 -0.77 14.57 -2.05
C TRP A 42 -1.54 13.26 -2.29
N THR A 43 -1.19 12.22 -1.54
CA THR A 43 -1.79 10.88 -1.66
C THR A 43 -2.05 10.30 -0.28
N ARG A 44 -3.22 9.68 -0.09
CA ARG A 44 -3.58 8.94 1.13
C ARG A 44 -3.87 7.48 0.81
N PHE A 45 -3.31 6.61 1.63
CA PHE A 45 -3.49 5.17 1.61
C PHE A 45 -4.25 4.76 2.85
N LYS A 46 -5.46 4.26 2.66
CA LYS A 46 -6.28 3.74 3.75
C LYS A 46 -6.22 2.23 3.76
N ILE A 47 -5.59 1.67 4.78
CA ILE A 47 -5.35 0.24 4.93
C ILE A 47 -6.56 -0.38 5.61
N ILE A 48 -7.16 -1.39 4.99
CA ILE A 48 -8.37 -2.06 5.46
C ILE A 48 -8.05 -3.48 5.91
N GLY A 49 -8.39 -3.78 7.16
CA GLY A 49 -8.32 -5.10 7.77
C GLY A 49 -9.68 -5.81 7.75
N THR A 50 -9.75 -6.95 8.42
CA THR A 50 -10.98 -7.76 8.54
C THR A 50 -12.10 -7.04 9.30
N ASN A 51 -11.73 -6.23 10.30
CA ASN A 51 -12.67 -5.50 11.15
C ASN A 51 -12.85 -4.02 10.71
N GLY A 52 -12.44 -3.67 9.49
CA GLY A 52 -12.53 -2.32 8.95
C GLY A 52 -11.19 -1.60 8.82
N PRO A 53 -11.18 -0.27 8.74
CA PRO A 53 -9.96 0.52 8.57
C PRO A 53 -8.97 0.33 9.73
N LEU A 54 -7.70 0.12 9.41
CA LEU A 54 -6.62 -0.08 10.38
C LEU A 54 -5.73 1.16 10.54
N GLU A 55 -5.38 1.80 9.43
CA GLU A 55 -4.46 2.94 9.40
C GLU A 55 -4.66 3.76 8.13
N ASP A 56 -4.51 5.07 8.24
CA ASP A 56 -4.44 6.01 7.13
C ASP A 56 -3.01 6.58 7.05
N ILE A 57 -2.39 6.49 5.89
CA ILE A 57 -1.03 6.99 5.65
C ILE A 57 -1.10 8.06 4.58
N GLU A 58 -0.55 9.23 4.87
CA GLU A 58 -0.44 10.33 3.92
C GLU A 58 1.01 10.48 3.46
N ALA A 59 1.21 10.65 2.16
CA ALA A 59 2.51 10.88 1.53
C ALA A 59 2.41 11.88 0.36
N GLY A 60 3.56 12.29 -0.16
CA GLY A 60 3.67 13.22 -1.28
C GLY A 60 3.60 14.71 -0.88
N PRO A 61 3.62 15.63 -1.86
CA PRO A 61 3.64 17.07 -1.60
C PRO A 61 2.45 17.53 -0.75
N GLY A 62 2.75 18.21 0.36
CA GLY A 62 1.74 18.65 1.34
C GLY A 62 1.44 17.65 2.45
N ALA A 63 1.91 16.40 2.36
CA ALA A 63 1.92 15.48 3.49
C ALA A 63 3.06 15.80 4.47
N ARG A 64 2.96 15.29 5.70
CA ARG A 64 4.00 15.48 6.74
C ARG A 64 5.28 14.71 6.45
N VAL A 65 5.20 13.64 5.66
CA VAL A 65 6.32 12.73 5.38
C VAL A 65 6.43 12.48 3.87
N PRO A 66 7.67 12.40 3.34
CA PRO A 66 7.87 12.15 1.92
C PRO A 66 7.53 10.70 1.53
N ILE A 67 7.72 9.75 2.44
CA ILE A 67 7.45 8.33 2.25
C ILE A 67 6.41 7.90 3.27
N GLY A 68 5.32 7.31 2.80
CA GLY A 68 4.31 6.72 3.67
C GLY A 68 4.78 5.36 4.18
N VAL A 69 4.98 5.20 5.48
CA VAL A 69 5.35 3.91 6.09
C VAL A 69 4.26 3.54 7.08
N SER A 70 3.68 2.35 6.92
CA SER A 70 2.72 1.83 7.88
C SER A 70 3.41 1.34 9.14
N ARG A 71 2.65 1.18 10.22
CA ARG A 71 3.08 0.29 11.29
C ARG A 71 3.26 -1.15 10.78
N ILE A 72 3.95 -1.97 11.56
CA ILE A 72 3.98 -3.41 11.32
C ILE A 72 2.65 -4.00 11.83
N PHE A 73 1.94 -4.68 10.93
CA PHE A 73 0.70 -5.39 11.22
C PHE A 73 0.96 -6.86 11.50
N ASN A 74 0.09 -7.46 12.31
CA ASN A 74 -0.02 -8.91 12.35
C ASN A 74 -0.82 -9.41 11.14
N VAL A 75 -0.39 -10.52 10.53
CA VAL A 75 -1.08 -11.16 9.41
C VAL A 75 -2.57 -11.42 9.71
N ASN A 76 -2.91 -11.73 10.97
CA ASN A 76 -4.29 -11.99 11.41
C ASN A 76 -5.20 -10.75 11.41
N GLU A 77 -4.65 -9.54 11.29
CA GLU A 77 -5.45 -8.31 11.10
C GLU A 77 -6.06 -8.25 9.70
N PHE A 78 -5.56 -9.07 8.78
CA PHE A 78 -6.04 -9.20 7.41
C PHE A 78 -6.70 -10.55 7.17
N GLY A 79 -7.55 -10.59 6.14
CA GLY A 79 -8.13 -11.83 5.64
C GLY A 79 -7.20 -12.50 4.63
N PRO A 80 -7.74 -13.24 3.65
CA PRO A 80 -6.93 -13.80 2.56
C PRO A 80 -6.29 -12.71 1.67
N SER A 81 -6.73 -11.47 1.80
CA SER A 81 -6.18 -10.32 1.08
C SER A 81 -6.13 -9.09 1.97
N ILE A 82 -5.15 -8.23 1.69
CA ILE A 82 -5.01 -6.87 2.19
C ILE A 82 -5.66 -5.95 1.16
N PHE A 83 -6.47 -5.01 1.63
CA PHE A 83 -7.06 -3.98 0.79
C PHE A 83 -6.51 -2.61 1.18
N VAL A 84 -6.14 -1.81 0.19
CA VAL A 84 -5.66 -0.44 0.38
C VAL A 84 -6.47 0.47 -0.54
N GLU A 85 -7.28 1.36 0.03
CA GLU A 85 -7.96 2.40 -0.73
C GLU A 85 -6.99 3.55 -0.98
N VAL A 86 -6.87 3.99 -2.23
CA VAL A 86 -5.94 5.04 -2.64
C VAL A 86 -6.73 6.30 -2.99
N PHE A 87 -6.34 7.42 -2.39
CA PHE A 87 -6.87 8.75 -2.67
C PHE A 87 -5.74 9.66 -3.13
N LYS A 88 -5.94 10.46 -4.17
CA LYS A 88 -4.88 11.30 -4.76
C LYS A 88 -5.41 12.69 -5.07
N ARG A 89 -4.52 13.71 -5.06
CA ARG A 89 -4.80 15.14 -5.30
C ARG A 89 -5.56 15.84 -4.17
N ASN A 90 -6.59 15.22 -3.59
CA ASN A 90 -7.25 15.70 -2.39
C ASN A 90 -7.82 14.53 -1.57
N PRO A 91 -8.18 14.74 -0.28
CA PRO A 91 -8.66 13.67 0.61
C PRO A 91 -9.97 12.99 0.23
N ARG A 92 -10.69 13.49 -0.79
CA ARG A 92 -12.00 12.97 -1.21
C ARG A 92 -11.97 12.28 -2.57
N THR A 93 -10.92 12.49 -3.38
CA THR A 93 -10.80 11.87 -4.70
C THR A 93 -10.22 10.46 -4.55
N TYR A 94 -11.11 9.48 -4.47
CA TYR A 94 -10.78 8.07 -4.56
C TYR A 94 -10.31 7.70 -5.98
N ILE A 95 -9.24 6.92 -6.07
CA ILE A 95 -8.60 6.50 -7.32
C ILE A 95 -8.82 5.00 -7.56
N ASP A 96 -8.35 4.16 -6.65
CA ASP A 96 -8.38 2.70 -6.80
C ASP A 96 -8.40 2.00 -5.44
N THR A 97 -8.72 0.71 -5.44
CA THR A 97 -8.50 -0.18 -4.29
C THR A 97 -7.50 -1.25 -4.70
N LEU A 98 -6.31 -1.20 -4.11
CA LEU A 98 -5.28 -2.21 -4.29
C LEU A 98 -5.61 -3.43 -3.43
N LYS A 99 -5.58 -4.61 -4.03
CA LYS A 99 -5.80 -5.89 -3.37
C LYS A 99 -4.55 -6.74 -3.47
N VAL A 100 -3.90 -7.04 -2.35
CA VAL A 100 -2.70 -7.88 -2.28
C VAL A 100 -3.03 -9.17 -1.54
N LYS A 101 -2.62 -10.33 -2.07
CA LYS A 101 -2.81 -11.61 -1.36
C LYS A 101 -1.89 -11.67 -0.12
N THR A 102 -2.48 -11.80 1.06
CA THR A 102 -1.75 -11.82 2.34
C THR A 102 -0.65 -12.90 2.37
N ARG A 103 -0.96 -14.09 1.85
CA ARG A 103 -0.02 -15.23 1.78
C ARG A 103 1.25 -14.94 0.96
N SER A 104 1.19 -13.99 0.03
CA SER A 104 2.31 -13.64 -0.85
C SER A 104 3.29 -12.67 -0.19
N VAL A 105 2.89 -12.03 0.92
CA VAL A 105 3.66 -10.95 1.56
C VAL A 105 3.84 -11.14 3.06
N GLN A 106 3.31 -12.22 3.65
CA GLN A 106 3.54 -12.54 5.06
C GLN A 106 5.05 -12.70 5.35
N GLY A 107 5.53 -12.05 6.40
CA GLY A 107 6.94 -11.99 6.75
C GLY A 107 7.74 -10.94 5.99
N TYR A 108 7.09 -10.03 5.26
CA TYR A 108 7.75 -9.01 4.47
C TYR A 108 7.14 -7.61 4.66
N SER A 109 7.97 -6.59 4.45
CA SER A 109 7.51 -5.26 4.06
C SER A 109 7.34 -5.25 2.54
N ILE A 110 6.19 -4.81 2.05
CA ILE A 110 5.92 -4.59 0.62
C ILE A 110 6.07 -3.10 0.30
N HIS A 111 6.96 -2.81 -0.64
CA HIS A 111 7.28 -1.47 -1.11
C HIS A 111 6.65 -1.25 -2.48
N PHE A 112 5.85 -0.20 -2.64
CA PHE A 112 5.20 0.16 -3.90
C PHE A 112 6.01 1.25 -4.61
N LEU A 113 6.95 0.86 -5.47
CA LEU A 113 7.88 1.78 -6.15
C LEU A 113 7.28 2.28 -7.47
N THR A 114 7.43 3.57 -7.78
CA THR A 114 7.17 4.07 -9.15
C THR A 114 8.25 3.56 -10.10
N GLN A 115 7.85 3.03 -11.27
CA GLN A 115 8.76 2.76 -12.37
C GLN A 115 8.91 4.02 -13.23
N ASN A 116 10.15 4.49 -13.38
CA ASN A 116 10.51 5.59 -14.29
C ASN A 116 10.93 5.06 -15.65
#